data_AF-A0AA41DTD8-F1
#
_entry.id   AF-A0AA41DTD8-F1
#
_cell.length_a   1.000
_cell.length_b   1.000
_cell.length_c   1.000
_cell.angle_alpha   90.00
_cell.angle_beta   90.00
_cell.angle_gamma   90.00
#
_symmetry.space_group_name_H-M   'P 1'
#
loop_
_entity.id
_entity.type
_entity.pdbx_description
1 polymer ?
#
loop_
_entity_poly.entity_id
_entity_poly.type
_entity_poly.pdbx_seq_one_letter_code
_entity_poly.pdbx_strand_id
1 'polypeptide(L)'
;MTIYMHPASWSEYTAALDWARHSSERVTEATSAPQEMPRGARYYLTADFQSGFGVAKDGTLIGLFSLVKGRGTDMVWDAVNHKGATKLDCFDGFLPEYYKQFGFVETERAANWTFGEPDVVFMSLVV
;
A
#
# COMPACT_ATOMS: atom_id res chain seq x y z
N MET A 1 2.71 6.56 19.25
CA MET A 1 2.01 7.81 18.89
C MET A 1 1.30 7.51 17.58
N THR A 2 -0.03 7.48 17.58
CA THR A 2 -0.80 7.12 16.39
C THR A 2 -0.55 8.13 15.28
N ILE A 3 -0.17 7.66 14.11
CA ILE A 3 0.10 8.48 12.94
C ILE A 3 -1.23 8.89 12.32
N TYR A 4 -1.43 10.19 12.13
CA TYR A 4 -2.62 10.70 11.46
C TYR A 4 -2.41 10.78 9.95
N MET A 5 -3.36 10.23 9.19
CA MET A 5 -3.34 10.20 7.73
C MET A 5 -4.28 11.27 7.16
N HIS A 6 -3.71 12.24 6.44
CA HIS A 6 -4.43 13.34 5.83
C HIS A 6 -4.90 12.97 4.42
N PRO A 7 -6.16 13.29 4.03
CA PRO A 7 -6.57 13.17 2.64
C PRO A 7 -5.63 13.95 1.72
N ALA A 8 -5.30 13.35 0.58
CA ALA A 8 -4.45 13.95 -0.44
C ALA A 8 -5.13 13.85 -1.80
N SER A 9 -4.90 14.85 -2.66
CA SER A 9 -5.20 14.75 -4.08
C SER A 9 -4.31 13.69 -4.74
N TRP A 10 -4.74 13.19 -5.90
CA TRP A 10 -3.94 12.27 -6.70
C TRP A 10 -2.56 12.87 -7.04
N SER A 11 -2.49 14.18 -7.32
CA SER A 11 -1.24 14.88 -7.65
C SER A 11 -0.29 14.98 -6.46
N GLU A 12 -0.79 15.31 -5.27
CA GLU A 12 0.04 15.38 -4.06
C GLU A 12 0.59 13.99 -3.71
N TYR A 13 -0.27 12.97 -3.76
CA TYR A 13 0.12 11.60 -3.48
C TYR A 13 1.18 11.08 -4.45
N THR A 14 0.96 11.25 -5.76
CA THR A 14 1.89 10.75 -6.78
C THR A 14 3.22 11.50 -6.76
N ALA A 15 3.24 12.79 -6.42
CA ALA A 15 4.48 13.52 -6.19
C ALA A 15 5.26 12.98 -4.98
N ALA A 16 4.58 12.68 -3.87
CA ALA A 16 5.21 12.11 -2.68
C ALA A 16 5.73 10.68 -2.93
N LEU A 17 4.95 9.85 -3.63
CA LEU A 17 5.36 8.51 -4.04
C LEU A 17 6.57 8.55 -4.99
N ASP A 18 6.54 9.45 -5.98
CA ASP A 18 7.66 9.66 -6.89
C ASP A 18 8.95 10.01 -6.14
N TRP A 19 8.87 10.96 -5.20
CA TRP A 19 10.01 11.32 -4.37
C TRP A 19 10.49 10.15 -3.50
N ALA A 20 9.57 9.36 -2.94
CA ALA A 20 9.92 8.21 -2.11
C ALA A 20 10.61 7.10 -2.91
N ARG A 21 10.17 6.84 -4.15
CA ARG A 21 10.82 5.91 -5.07
C ARG A 21 12.24 6.37 -5.41
N HIS A 22 12.41 7.65 -5.78
CA HIS A 22 13.74 8.23 -6.04
C HIS A 22 14.67 8.16 -4.83
N SER A 23 14.13 8.19 -3.61
CA SER A 23 14.90 8.20 -2.37
C SER A 23 15.20 6.81 -1.80
N SER A 24 14.53 5.76 -2.31
CA SER A 24 14.63 4.41 -1.75
C SER A 24 14.40 3.34 -2.80
N GLU A 25 15.43 2.54 -3.07
CA GLU A 25 15.36 1.36 -3.94
C GLU A 25 14.28 0.38 -3.48
N ARG A 26 14.19 0.15 -2.16
CA ARG A 26 13.14 -0.69 -1.57
C ARG A 26 11.72 -0.19 -1.87
N VAL A 27 11.49 1.13 -1.87
CA VAL A 27 10.19 1.68 -2.25
C VAL A 27 9.97 1.56 -3.76
N THR A 28 11.02 1.74 -4.55
CA THR A 28 10.97 1.55 -6.01
C THR A 28 10.57 0.12 -6.39
N GLU A 29 11.12 -0.88 -5.72
CA GLU A 29 10.84 -2.30 -5.97
C GLU A 29 9.48 -2.75 -5.43
N ALA A 30 9.04 -2.20 -4.29
CA ALA A 30 7.84 -2.64 -3.60
C ALA A 30 6.54 -1.93 -4.03
N THR A 31 6.61 -0.94 -4.93
CA THR A 31 5.43 -0.21 -5.39
C THR A 31 5.36 -0.10 -6.91
N SER A 32 4.17 0.12 -7.43
CA SER A 32 3.97 0.58 -8.81
C SER A 32 4.51 1.99 -9.03
N ALA A 33 4.70 2.37 -10.28
CA ALA A 33 5.07 3.73 -10.66
C ALA A 33 3.92 4.72 -10.38
N PRO A 34 4.22 6.00 -10.12
CA PRO A 34 3.18 6.99 -9.80
C PRO A 34 2.10 7.13 -10.87
N GLN A 35 2.43 6.95 -12.16
CA GLN A 35 1.50 7.07 -13.28
C GLN A 35 0.47 5.94 -13.34
N GLU A 36 0.76 4.80 -12.68
CA GLU A 36 -0.13 3.64 -12.60
C GLU A 36 -1.19 3.79 -11.49
N MET A 37 -1.03 4.79 -10.62
CA MET A 37 -1.97 5.05 -9.52
C MET A 37 -3.34 5.49 -10.07
N PRO A 38 -4.45 4.78 -9.74
CA PRO A 38 -5.78 5.10 -10.25
C PRO A 38 -6.26 6.49 -9.83
N ARG A 39 -6.66 7.33 -10.78
CA ARG A 39 -7.20 8.68 -10.50
C ARG A 39 -8.50 8.68 -9.70
N GLY A 40 -9.25 7.58 -9.74
CA GLY A 40 -10.54 7.44 -9.04
C GLY A 40 -10.44 6.92 -7.60
N ALA A 41 -9.24 6.65 -7.09
CA ALA A 41 -9.01 6.22 -5.72
C ALA A 41 -8.91 7.42 -4.76
N ARG A 42 -9.07 7.14 -3.45
CA ARG A 42 -8.81 8.13 -2.39
C ARG A 42 -7.40 7.91 -1.86
N TYR A 43 -6.64 8.99 -1.69
CA TYR A 43 -5.25 8.93 -1.24
C TYR A 43 -5.07 9.61 0.10
N TYR A 44 -4.07 9.15 0.86
CA TYR A 44 -3.74 9.68 2.16
C TYR A 44 -2.24 9.74 2.38
N LEU A 45 -1.78 10.79 3.04
CA LEU A 45 -0.37 11.05 3.35
C LEU A 45 -0.19 11.44 4.82
N THR A 46 0.99 11.16 5.36
CA THR A 46 1.45 11.78 6.60
C THR A 46 1.74 13.27 6.38
N ALA A 47 1.66 14.08 7.42
CA ALA A 47 1.88 15.54 7.33
C ALA A 47 3.28 15.93 6.81
N ASP A 48 4.26 15.03 6.96
CA ASP A 48 5.63 15.21 6.45
C ASP A 48 5.84 14.64 5.05
N PHE A 49 4.79 14.12 4.40
CA PHE A 49 4.82 13.51 3.06
C PHE A 49 5.74 12.28 2.92
N GLN A 50 6.26 11.74 4.03
CA GLN A 50 7.21 10.63 3.98
C GLN A 50 6.55 9.25 3.96
N SER A 51 5.23 9.17 4.04
CA SER A 51 4.48 7.91 3.99
C SER A 51 3.06 8.13 3.50
N GLY A 52 2.51 7.15 2.79
CA GLY A 52 1.17 7.24 2.24
C GLY A 52 0.59 5.91 1.80
N PHE A 53 -0.71 5.91 1.53
CA PHE A 53 -1.40 4.84 0.82
C PHE A 53 -2.62 5.39 0.09
N GLY A 54 -3.17 4.60 -0.82
CA GLY A 54 -4.47 4.82 -1.44
C GLY A 54 -5.47 3.72 -1.10
N VAL A 55 -6.75 4.03 -1.24
CA VAL A 55 -7.85 3.06 -1.18
C VAL A 55 -8.69 3.20 -2.44
N ALA A 56 -8.70 2.15 -3.26
CA ALA A 56 -9.50 2.07 -4.47
C ALA A 56 -11.01 2.02 -4.14
N LYS A 57 -11.85 2.25 -5.15
CA LYS A 57 -13.32 2.31 -4.97
C LYS A 57 -13.92 1.02 -4.40
N ASP A 58 -13.29 -0.11 -4.69
CA ASP A 58 -13.72 -1.44 -4.26
C ASP A 58 -13.07 -1.89 -2.93
N GLY A 59 -12.38 -0.99 -2.23
CA GLY A 59 -11.73 -1.28 -0.95
C GLY A 59 -10.31 -1.85 -1.07
N THR A 60 -9.72 -1.88 -2.28
CA THR A 60 -8.32 -2.32 -2.42
C THR A 60 -7.35 -1.29 -1.83
N LEU A 61 -6.52 -1.70 -0.88
CA LEU A 61 -5.36 -0.93 -0.40
C LEU A 61 -4.29 -0.93 -1.49
N ILE A 62 -3.86 0.25 -1.92
CA ILE A 62 -2.92 0.41 -3.04
C ILE A 62 -1.80 1.38 -2.69
N GLY A 63 -0.63 1.18 -3.30
CA GLY A 63 0.49 2.13 -3.26
C GLY A 63 1.08 2.41 -1.88
N LEU A 64 0.84 1.59 -0.86
CA LEU A 64 1.36 1.81 0.48
C LEU A 64 2.90 1.94 0.47
N PHE A 65 3.40 3.07 0.96
CA PHE A 65 4.84 3.35 1.04
C PHE A 65 5.20 4.07 2.34
N SER A 66 6.45 3.89 2.79
CA SER A 66 6.99 4.66 3.91
C SER A 66 8.52 4.75 3.83
N LEU A 67 9.05 5.94 4.09
CA LEU A 67 10.48 6.19 4.28
C LEU A 67 10.89 6.19 5.76
N VAL A 68 9.92 6.03 6.67
CA VAL A 68 10.17 6.06 8.11
C VAL A 68 9.84 4.70 8.70
N LYS A 69 10.86 4.05 9.25
CA LYS A 69 10.72 2.73 9.88
C LYS A 69 9.66 2.77 10.98
N GLY A 70 8.77 1.78 10.98
CA GLY A 70 7.76 1.58 12.03
C GLY A 70 6.39 2.22 11.73
N ARG A 71 6.23 2.98 10.65
CA ARG A 71 4.92 3.59 10.31
C ARG A 71 3.93 2.63 9.66
N GLY A 72 4.43 1.56 9.01
CA GLY A 72 3.61 0.65 8.22
C GLY A 72 2.42 0.07 9.00
N THR A 73 2.65 -0.38 10.23
CA THR A 73 1.60 -1.03 11.05
C THR A 73 0.46 -0.06 11.36
N ASP A 74 0.76 1.15 11.80
CA ASP A 74 -0.24 2.16 12.10
C ASP A 74 -1.01 2.59 10.84
N MET A 75 -0.32 2.68 9.70
CA MET A 75 -0.95 3.03 8.42
C MET A 75 -1.92 1.96 7.92
N VAL A 76 -1.56 0.67 8.03
CA VAL A 76 -2.46 -0.41 7.64
C VAL A 76 -3.69 -0.42 8.56
N TRP A 77 -3.52 -0.23 9.87
CA TRP A 77 -4.66 -0.10 10.78
C TRP A 77 -5.57 1.09 10.45
N ASP A 78 -5.02 2.26 10.13
CA ASP A 78 -5.82 3.41 9.71
C ASP A 78 -6.57 3.13 8.39
N ALA A 79 -5.90 2.51 7.42
CA ALA A 79 -6.52 2.12 6.15
C ALA A 79 -7.74 1.21 6.35
N VAL A 80 -7.58 0.17 7.18
CA VAL A 80 -8.62 -0.82 7.49
C VAL A 80 -9.75 -0.19 8.32
N ASN A 81 -9.41 0.39 9.47
CA ASN A 81 -10.41 0.80 10.46
C ASN A 81 -11.12 2.11 10.09
N HIS A 82 -10.50 2.96 9.28
CA HIS A 82 -10.99 4.32 9.06
C HIS A 82 -11.15 4.69 7.58
N LYS A 83 -10.38 4.07 6.67
CA LYS A 83 -10.43 4.44 5.24
C LYS A 83 -11.15 3.41 4.37
N GLY A 84 -11.55 2.27 4.92
CA GLY A 84 -12.36 1.26 4.23
C GLY A 84 -11.56 0.33 3.32
N ALA A 85 -10.28 0.10 3.63
CA ALA A 85 -9.51 -0.94 2.98
C ALA A 85 -9.98 -2.32 3.48
N THR A 86 -10.29 -3.22 2.54
CA THR A 86 -10.80 -4.57 2.82
C THR A 86 -10.06 -5.66 2.08
N LYS A 87 -9.29 -5.32 1.05
CA LYS A 87 -8.47 -6.25 0.28
C LYS A 87 -7.19 -5.59 -0.22
N LEU A 88 -6.23 -6.39 -0.65
CA LEU A 88 -4.95 -5.95 -1.21
C LEU A 88 -4.34 -7.06 -2.06
N ASP A 89 -3.36 -6.69 -2.87
CA ASP A 89 -2.40 -7.60 -3.47
C ASP A 89 -0.99 -7.21 -3.02
N CYS A 90 -0.13 -8.22 -2.87
CA CYS A 90 1.25 -8.03 -2.46
C CYS A 90 2.17 -9.10 -3.05
N PHE A 91 3.45 -8.77 -3.18
CA PHE A 91 4.44 -9.77 -3.56
C PHE A 91 4.66 -10.79 -2.45
N ASP A 92 4.85 -12.04 -2.85
CA ASP A 92 5.16 -13.14 -1.93
C ASP A 92 6.45 -12.90 -1.11
N GLY A 93 6.60 -13.66 -0.03
CA GLY A 93 7.71 -13.58 0.90
C GLY A 93 7.27 -13.01 2.25
N PHE A 94 7.73 -11.81 2.60
CA PHE A 94 7.43 -11.21 3.92
C PHE A 94 6.00 -10.66 4.02
N LEU A 95 5.49 -10.09 2.92
CA LEU A 95 4.26 -9.28 2.96
C LEU A 95 3.00 -10.06 3.32
N PRO A 96 2.77 -11.30 2.85
CA PRO A 96 1.57 -12.04 3.23
C PRO A 96 1.47 -12.29 4.75
N GLU A 97 2.56 -12.73 5.39
CA GLU A 97 2.60 -12.90 6.85
C GLU A 97 2.47 -11.58 7.60
N TYR A 98 3.07 -10.51 7.07
CA TYR A 98 2.86 -9.17 7.59
C TYR A 98 1.38 -8.77 7.52
N TYR A 99 0.67 -9.01 6.42
CA TYR A 99 -0.74 -8.62 6.31
C TYR A 99 -1.70 -9.49 7.13
N LYS A 100 -1.37 -10.76 7.38
CA LYS A 100 -2.14 -11.64 8.27
C LYS A 100 -2.32 -11.09 9.68
N GLN A 101 -1.37 -10.32 10.19
CA GLN A 101 -1.48 -9.71 11.53
C GLN A 101 -2.65 -8.70 11.65
N PHE A 102 -3.12 -8.16 10.52
CA PHE A 102 -4.26 -7.24 10.47
C PHE A 102 -5.58 -7.93 10.14
N GLY A 103 -5.57 -9.27 10.05
CA GLY A 103 -6.75 -10.09 9.74
C GLY A 103 -6.95 -10.39 8.26
N PHE A 104 -6.04 -9.99 7.36
CA PHE A 104 -6.13 -10.38 5.95
C PHE A 104 -5.84 -11.87 5.80
N VAL A 105 -6.64 -12.56 4.99
CA VAL A 105 -6.39 -13.94 4.58
C VAL A 105 -6.06 -13.99 3.10
N GLU A 106 -5.16 -14.87 2.72
CA GLU A 106 -4.86 -15.14 1.30
C GLU A 106 -6.09 -15.74 0.62
N THR A 107 -6.47 -15.16 -0.52
CA THR A 107 -7.62 -15.61 -1.33
C THR A 107 -7.19 -16.24 -2.64
N GLU A 108 -6.10 -15.75 -3.23
CA GLU A 108 -5.57 -16.22 -4.50
C GLU A 108 -4.07 -15.94 -4.57
N ARG A 109 -3.36 -16.76 -5.35
CA ARG A 109 -1.95 -16.58 -5.67
C ARG A 109 -1.73 -16.80 -7.16
N ALA A 110 -1.08 -15.84 -7.81
CA ALA A 110 -0.79 -15.87 -9.22
C ALA A 110 0.72 -15.74 -9.46
N ALA A 111 1.25 -16.51 -10.41
CA ALA A 111 2.63 -16.36 -10.84
C ALA A 111 2.89 -14.93 -11.32
N ASN A 112 4.05 -14.37 -10.97
CA ASN A 112 4.45 -13.08 -11.50
C ASN A 112 4.61 -13.16 -13.02
N TRP A 113 4.23 -12.10 -13.74
CA TRP A 113 4.46 -12.03 -15.18
C TRP A 113 5.96 -11.96 -15.52
N THR A 114 6.79 -11.49 -14.58
CA THR A 114 8.24 -11.48 -14.70
C THR A 114 8.80 -12.78 -14.17
N PHE A 115 9.38 -13.59 -15.05
CA PHE A 115 9.95 -14.88 -14.68
C PHE A 115 11.06 -14.71 -13.63
N GLY A 116 10.93 -15.42 -12.50
CA GLY A 116 11.88 -15.39 -11.40
C GLY A 116 11.57 -14.38 -10.30
N GLU A 117 10.61 -13.48 -10.50
CA GLU A 117 10.12 -12.57 -9.46
C GLU A 117 9.08 -13.24 -8.55
N PRO A 118 8.87 -12.73 -7.32
CA PRO A 118 7.90 -13.30 -6.39
C PRO A 118 6.46 -13.25 -6.94
N ASP A 119 5.70 -14.32 -6.68
CA ASP A 119 4.28 -14.41 -7.00
C ASP A 119 3.48 -13.23 -6.41
N VAL A 120 2.34 -12.93 -7.03
CA VAL A 120 1.38 -11.96 -6.51
C VAL A 120 0.35 -12.70 -5.66
N VAL A 121 0.20 -12.26 -4.41
CA VAL A 121 -0.71 -12.82 -3.41
C VAL A 121 -1.84 -11.83 -3.16
N PHE A 122 -3.06 -12.25 -3.49
CA PHE A 122 -4.28 -11.50 -3.22
C PHE A 122 -4.80 -11.85 -1.83
N MET A 123 -5.21 -10.85 -1.07
CA MET A 123 -5.68 -11.02 0.30
C MET A 123 -6.91 -10.16 0.61
N SER A 124 -7.76 -10.64 1.52
CA SER A 124 -9.00 -9.98 1.92
C SER A 124 -9.26 -10.13 3.43
N LEU A 125 -9.90 -9.14 4.06
CA LEU A 125 -10.40 -9.22 5.44
C LEU A 125 -11.70 -10.05 5.57
N VAL A 126 -12.38 -10.28 4.44
CA VAL A 126 -13.69 -10.94 4.39
C VAL A 126 -13.62 -12.10 3.40
N VAL A 127 -14.05 -13.28 3.88
CA VAL A 127 -14.47 -14.44 3.09
C VAL A 127 -15.98 -14.46 3.03
#